data_AF-A0A9Y4NWH5-F1
#
_entry.id   AF-A0A9Y4NWH5-F1
#
_cell.length_a   1.000
_cell.length_b   1.000
_cell.length_c   1.000
_cell.angle_alpha   90.00
_cell.angle_beta   90.00
_cell.angle_gamma   90.00
#
_symmetry.space_group_name_H-M   'P 1'
#
loop_
_entity.id
_entity.type
_entity.pdbx_description
1 polymer ?
#
loop_
_entity_poly.entity_id
_entity_poly.type
_entity_poly.pdbx_seq_one_letter_code
_entity_poly.pdbx_strand_id
1 'polypeptide(L)'
;ATSAADMEQRLDCGLVKGHAYAVTDVRRVRLGHGLLAFFRSDKLTMIRMRNPWGQREWTGPWSDSSEEWKKVSTSEREKMGVTVEDDGEFWMTFDDFIANFTDLILCRLINTSYLSLHKTWEEAVMQGTWRRHDDPLLNRAGGCSNNKQTFLQNPQFVFDVKKTEDEVLICLQQKDRRASLKDGRGENLPIGFDIHRVELNRKYRMHAPQQKVGGSIYINSRSVFLRTDLPEGRYVVITTTFEPGLEGEFLLRIFTDVPSDCR
;
A
#
# COMPACT_ATOMS: atom_id res chain seq x y z
N ALA A 1 -11.25 14.32 8.65
CA ALA A 1 -9.94 14.36 9.33
C ALA A 1 -10.18 14.22 10.82
N THR A 2 -9.58 13.22 11.46
CA THR A 2 -9.66 12.99 12.90
C THR A 2 -8.87 14.08 13.62
N SER A 3 -9.50 14.80 14.56
CA SER A 3 -8.79 15.81 15.35
C SER A 3 -7.85 15.11 16.36
N ALA A 4 -6.81 15.79 16.86
CA ALA A 4 -5.97 15.22 17.91
C ALA A 4 -6.76 14.90 19.19
N ALA A 5 -7.88 15.58 19.42
CA ALA A 5 -8.79 15.33 20.54
C ALA A 5 -9.70 14.11 20.31
N ASP A 6 -9.86 13.66 19.07
CA ASP A 6 -10.64 12.48 18.69
C ASP A 6 -9.80 11.19 18.71
N MET A 7 -8.47 11.30 18.88
CA MET A 7 -7.59 10.14 18.93
C MET A 7 -7.85 9.32 20.19
N GLU A 8 -7.91 8.00 20.01
CA GLU A 8 -8.20 7.02 21.07
C GLU A 8 -9.60 7.16 21.71
N GLN A 9 -10.51 7.89 21.05
CA GLN A 9 -11.89 8.00 21.50
C GLN A 9 -12.63 6.68 21.29
N ARG A 10 -13.26 6.17 22.35
CA ARG A 10 -14.14 5.01 22.28
C ARG A 10 -15.48 5.37 21.64
N LEU A 11 -15.93 4.52 20.72
CA LEU A 11 -17.24 4.59 20.09
C LEU A 11 -18.24 3.68 20.83
N ASP A 12 -19.53 3.93 20.64
CA ASP A 12 -20.61 3.15 21.25
C ASP A 12 -20.58 1.66 20.82
N CYS A 13 -20.06 1.39 19.62
CA CYS A 13 -19.85 0.05 19.08
C CYS A 13 -18.57 -0.67 19.59
N GLY A 14 -17.88 -0.08 20.58
CA GLY A 14 -16.70 -0.67 21.22
C GLY A 14 -15.35 -0.35 20.54
N LEU A 15 -15.36 0.04 19.27
CA LEU A 15 -14.16 0.42 18.52
C LEU A 15 -13.53 1.72 19.05
N VAL A 16 -12.23 1.87 18.80
CA VAL A 16 -11.43 3.02 19.20
C VAL A 16 -11.02 3.80 17.94
N LYS A 17 -11.44 5.06 17.86
CA LYS A 17 -11.15 5.93 16.71
C LYS A 17 -9.68 6.37 16.72
N GLY A 18 -9.06 6.39 15.53
CA GLY A 18 -7.66 6.80 15.38
C GLY A 18 -6.64 5.78 15.92
N HIS A 19 -7.08 4.55 16.20
CA HIS A 19 -6.24 3.46 16.69
C HIS A 19 -6.03 2.39 15.62
N ALA A 20 -4.87 1.74 15.65
CA ALA A 20 -4.53 0.69 14.70
C ALA A 20 -5.04 -0.67 15.18
N TYR A 21 -5.72 -1.39 14.29
CA TYR A 21 -6.15 -2.77 14.50
C TYR A 21 -5.45 -3.69 13.50
N ALA A 22 -5.22 -4.95 13.88
CA ALA A 22 -4.66 -5.96 12.99
C ALA A 22 -5.78 -6.80 12.37
N VAL A 23 -5.67 -7.11 11.08
CA VAL A 23 -6.50 -8.14 10.44
C VAL A 23 -5.81 -9.48 10.65
N THR A 24 -6.47 -10.43 11.31
CA THR A 24 -5.88 -11.74 11.65
C THR A 24 -6.49 -12.90 10.87
N ASP A 25 -7.67 -12.74 10.27
CA ASP A 25 -8.27 -13.74 9.39
C ASP A 25 -9.37 -13.11 8.50
N VAL A 26 -9.65 -13.71 7.34
CA VAL A 26 -10.76 -13.34 6.44
C VAL A 26 -11.38 -14.63 5.90
N ARG A 27 -12.69 -14.82 6.14
CA ARG A 27 -13.37 -16.08 5.79
C ARG A 27 -14.75 -15.85 5.20
N ARG A 28 -15.18 -16.80 4.36
CA ARG A 28 -16.58 -16.90 3.90
C ARG A 28 -17.29 -17.98 4.68
N VAL A 29 -18.26 -17.58 5.49
CA VAL A 29 -18.99 -18.44 6.43
C VAL A 29 -20.35 -18.78 5.85
N ARG A 30 -20.76 -20.04 5.96
CA ARG A 30 -22.11 -20.48 5.54
C ARG A 30 -23.09 -20.30 6.68
N LEU A 31 -24.24 -19.71 6.39
CA LEU A 31 -25.32 -19.54 7.35
C LEU A 31 -26.30 -20.72 7.29
N GLY A 32 -26.75 -21.20 8.45
CA GLY A 32 -27.74 -22.26 8.60
C GLY A 32 -27.21 -23.57 9.16
N HIS A 33 -28.14 -24.46 9.51
CA HIS A 33 -27.87 -25.79 10.08
C HIS A 33 -28.32 -26.90 9.13
N GLY A 34 -27.55 -27.98 9.06
CA GLY A 34 -27.91 -29.21 8.35
C GLY A 34 -27.81 -29.15 6.82
N LEU A 35 -28.30 -30.20 6.14
CA LEU A 35 -28.19 -30.38 4.69
C LEU A 35 -28.87 -29.27 3.87
N LEU A 36 -29.88 -28.58 4.41
CA LEU A 36 -30.56 -27.46 3.74
C LEU A 36 -29.66 -26.23 3.55
N ALA A 37 -28.65 -26.04 4.42
CA ALA A 37 -27.63 -24.99 4.25
C ALA A 37 -26.64 -25.31 3.11
N PHE A 38 -26.57 -26.56 2.63
CA PHE A 38 -25.82 -26.87 1.40
C PHE A 38 -26.54 -26.39 0.14
N PHE A 39 -27.87 -26.26 0.18
CA PHE A 39 -28.67 -25.82 -0.95
C PHE A 39 -28.92 -24.29 -0.95
N ARG A 40 -28.79 -23.62 0.19
CA ARG A 40 -28.78 -22.14 0.26
C ARG A 40 -27.35 -21.62 0.11
N SER A 41 -27.12 -20.76 -0.88
CA SER A 41 -25.79 -20.24 -1.22
C SER A 41 -25.40 -18.98 -0.43
N ASP A 42 -26.11 -18.62 0.63
CA ASP A 42 -25.83 -17.40 1.39
C ASP A 42 -24.54 -17.58 2.20
N LYS A 43 -23.46 -17.03 1.65
CA LYS A 43 -22.14 -17.00 2.27
C LYS A 43 -21.89 -15.59 2.78
N LEU A 44 -21.69 -15.46 4.07
CA LEU A 44 -21.33 -14.21 4.71
C LEU A 44 -19.80 -14.04 4.67
N THR A 45 -19.31 -12.93 4.14
CA THR A 45 -17.89 -12.59 4.20
C THR A 45 -17.60 -11.94 5.55
N MET A 46 -16.73 -12.54 6.32
CA MET A 46 -16.36 -12.12 7.66
C MET A 46 -14.88 -11.82 7.74
N ILE A 47 -14.52 -10.89 8.60
CA ILE A 47 -13.15 -10.47 8.86
C ILE A 47 -12.92 -10.51 10.37
N ARG A 48 -11.78 -11.08 10.76
CA ARG A 48 -11.32 -11.10 12.15
C ARG A 48 -10.31 -9.98 12.35
N MET A 49 -10.62 -9.14 13.32
CA MET A 49 -9.82 -7.98 13.71
C MET A 49 -9.24 -8.22 15.10
N ARG A 50 -8.13 -7.58 15.41
CA ARG A 50 -7.50 -7.61 16.74
C ARG A 50 -7.11 -6.22 17.20
N ASN A 51 -7.52 -5.86 18.41
CA ASN A 51 -7.02 -4.71 19.14
C ASN A 51 -5.68 -5.05 19.80
N PRO A 52 -4.57 -4.36 19.47
CA PRO A 52 -3.27 -4.60 20.10
C PRO A 52 -3.23 -4.40 21.62
N TRP A 53 -4.19 -3.66 22.20
CA TRP A 53 -4.30 -3.50 23.65
C TRP A 53 -4.79 -4.76 24.37
N GLY A 54 -5.28 -5.77 23.64
CA GLY A 54 -5.76 -7.03 24.21
C GLY A 54 -7.05 -6.88 25.02
N GLN A 55 -7.81 -5.82 24.75
CA GLN A 55 -9.10 -5.52 25.37
C GLN A 55 -9.88 -4.57 24.45
N ARG A 56 -11.16 -4.35 24.73
CA ARG A 56 -12.04 -3.41 24.01
C ARG A 56 -12.31 -3.86 22.58
N GLU A 57 -13.31 -4.73 22.48
CA GLU A 57 -13.75 -5.39 21.27
C GLU A 57 -15.01 -4.76 20.68
N TRP A 58 -15.32 -5.17 19.45
CA TRP A 58 -16.58 -4.87 18.79
C TRP A 58 -17.77 -5.39 19.59
N THR A 59 -18.77 -4.56 19.81
CA THR A 59 -20.00 -4.93 20.54
C THR A 59 -21.23 -5.09 19.64
N GLY A 60 -21.06 -4.93 18.33
CA GLY A 60 -22.14 -5.06 17.35
C GLY A 60 -22.41 -6.52 16.93
N PRO A 61 -23.10 -6.71 15.80
CA PRO A 61 -23.37 -8.04 15.23
C PRO A 61 -22.08 -8.85 15.04
N TRP A 62 -22.12 -10.14 15.37
CA TRP A 62 -20.97 -11.06 15.31
C TRP A 62 -19.82 -10.80 16.30
N SER A 63 -20.03 -9.90 17.26
CA SER A 63 -19.20 -9.85 18.47
C SER A 63 -19.17 -11.19 19.21
N ASP A 64 -18.22 -11.38 20.11
CA ASP A 64 -17.99 -12.68 20.76
C ASP A 64 -19.22 -13.25 21.48
N SER A 65 -20.05 -12.39 22.06
CA SER A 65 -21.29 -12.76 22.76
C SER A 65 -22.56 -12.67 21.89
N SER A 66 -22.43 -12.34 20.60
CA SER A 66 -23.54 -12.12 19.66
C SER A 66 -24.38 -13.37 19.43
N GLU A 67 -25.71 -13.21 19.43
CA GLU A 67 -26.64 -14.32 19.17
C GLU A 67 -26.59 -14.80 17.71
N GLU A 68 -26.07 -13.99 16.80
CA GLU A 68 -25.90 -14.29 15.39
C GLU A 68 -25.05 -15.54 15.18
N TRP A 69 -24.13 -15.85 16.10
CA TRP A 69 -23.37 -17.10 16.11
C TRP A 69 -24.25 -18.35 16.21
N LYS A 70 -25.48 -18.25 16.74
CA LYS A 70 -26.46 -19.36 16.73
C LYS A 70 -26.87 -19.75 15.30
N LYS A 71 -26.68 -18.88 14.31
CA LYS A 71 -26.95 -19.14 12.89
C LYS A 71 -25.83 -19.93 12.20
N VAL A 72 -24.68 -20.11 12.86
CA VAL A 72 -23.53 -20.85 12.34
C VAL A 72 -23.41 -22.18 13.11
N SER A 73 -23.12 -23.27 12.40
CA SER A 73 -22.92 -24.57 13.04
C SER A 73 -21.75 -24.54 14.03
N THR A 74 -21.81 -25.34 15.09
CA THR A 74 -20.73 -25.43 16.09
C THR A 74 -19.38 -25.80 15.47
N SER A 75 -19.35 -26.76 14.53
CA SER A 75 -18.12 -27.15 13.84
C SER A 75 -17.50 -26.00 13.03
N GLU A 76 -18.31 -25.16 12.39
CA GLU A 76 -17.78 -24.00 11.65
C GLU A 76 -17.27 -22.93 12.60
N ARG A 77 -17.92 -22.71 13.76
CA ARG A 77 -17.44 -21.78 14.80
C ARG A 77 -16.10 -22.21 15.40
N GLU A 78 -15.94 -23.50 15.69
CA GLU A 78 -14.68 -24.06 16.17
C GLU A 78 -13.55 -23.89 15.14
N LYS A 79 -13.83 -24.14 13.85
CA LYS A 79 -12.84 -23.91 12.79
C LYS A 79 -12.46 -22.44 12.64
N MET A 80 -13.39 -21.53 12.90
CA MET A 80 -13.14 -20.09 12.90
C MET A 80 -12.36 -19.63 14.13
N GLY A 81 -12.24 -20.47 15.16
CA GLY A 81 -11.59 -20.08 16.41
C GLY A 81 -12.35 -18.97 17.13
N VAL A 82 -13.68 -19.00 17.09
CA VAL A 82 -14.51 -18.07 17.87
C VAL A 82 -14.39 -18.44 19.34
N THR A 83 -13.68 -17.61 20.10
CA THR A 83 -13.60 -17.66 21.56
C THR A 83 -14.51 -16.59 22.16
N VAL A 84 -14.82 -16.70 23.45
CA VAL A 84 -15.51 -15.65 24.20
C VAL A 84 -14.56 -15.23 25.31
N GLU A 85 -13.56 -14.44 24.95
CA GLU A 85 -12.46 -14.02 25.81
C GLU A 85 -12.17 -12.55 25.52
N ASP A 86 -11.91 -11.72 26.54
CA ASP A 86 -11.50 -10.32 26.32
C ASP A 86 -10.00 -10.32 26.00
N ASP A 87 -9.65 -10.71 24.77
CA ASP A 87 -8.29 -10.78 24.25
C ASP A 87 -8.02 -9.76 23.12
N GLY A 88 -9.05 -8.95 22.83
CA GLY A 88 -9.05 -7.93 21.80
C GLY A 88 -9.32 -8.46 20.39
N GLU A 89 -9.44 -9.77 20.17
CA GLU A 89 -9.89 -10.34 18.90
C GLU A 89 -11.41 -10.33 18.79
N PHE A 90 -11.92 -10.02 17.61
CA PHE A 90 -13.36 -10.08 17.35
C PHE A 90 -13.61 -10.29 15.86
N TRP A 91 -14.76 -10.89 15.56
CA TRP A 91 -15.26 -10.97 14.20
C TRP A 91 -16.28 -9.87 13.92
N MET A 92 -16.34 -9.46 12.66
CA MET A 92 -17.42 -8.63 12.13
C MET A 92 -17.67 -8.98 10.67
N THR A 93 -18.79 -8.50 10.13
CA THR A 93 -19.02 -8.63 8.69
C THR A 93 -18.05 -7.73 7.93
N PHE A 94 -17.77 -8.09 6.67
CA PHE A 94 -16.97 -7.22 5.82
C PHE A 94 -17.65 -5.86 5.58
N ASP A 95 -18.99 -5.83 5.54
CA ASP A 95 -19.76 -4.59 5.39
C ASP A 95 -19.58 -3.67 6.62
N ASP A 96 -19.62 -4.22 7.84
CA ASP A 96 -19.31 -3.47 9.05
C ASP A 96 -17.87 -2.96 9.05
N PHE A 97 -16.91 -3.76 8.57
CA PHE A 97 -15.53 -3.31 8.43
C PHE A 97 -15.43 -2.09 7.50
N ILE A 98 -16.07 -2.13 6.33
CA ILE A 98 -16.08 -0.99 5.39
C ILE A 98 -16.80 0.23 5.98
N ALA A 99 -17.85 0.03 6.78
CA ALA A 99 -18.58 1.12 7.42
C ALA A 99 -17.80 1.80 8.56
N ASN A 100 -16.94 1.07 9.26
CA ASN A 100 -16.27 1.54 10.49
C ASN A 100 -14.78 1.87 10.30
N PHE A 101 -14.09 1.28 9.33
CA PHE A 101 -12.67 1.49 9.07
C PHE A 101 -12.44 2.32 7.81
N THR A 102 -11.41 3.17 7.84
CA THR A 102 -11.12 4.14 6.78
C THR A 102 -9.85 3.80 6.00
N ASP A 103 -8.85 3.25 6.68
CA ASP A 103 -7.53 2.93 6.11
C ASP A 103 -7.20 1.45 6.29
N LEU A 104 -6.62 0.84 5.25
CA LEU A 104 -6.08 -0.52 5.27
C LEU A 104 -4.60 -0.49 4.86
N ILE A 105 -3.72 -0.96 5.74
CA ILE A 105 -2.28 -1.04 5.48
C ILE A 105 -1.93 -2.49 5.16
N LEU A 106 -1.46 -2.73 3.93
CA LEU A 106 -1.00 -4.05 3.48
C LEU A 106 0.52 -4.05 3.31
N CYS A 107 1.20 -4.83 4.14
CA CYS A 107 2.64 -5.07 4.02
C CYS A 107 2.88 -6.30 3.14
N ARG A 108 3.27 -6.07 1.88
CA ARG A 108 3.65 -7.16 0.97
C ARG A 108 5.11 -7.54 1.15
N LEU A 109 5.35 -8.81 1.47
CA LEU A 109 6.68 -9.41 1.36
C LEU A 109 6.88 -9.84 -0.10
N ILE A 110 7.84 -9.22 -0.78
CA ILE A 110 8.18 -9.55 -2.16
C ILE A 110 9.28 -10.61 -2.11
N ASN A 111 8.99 -11.78 -2.68
CA ASN A 111 9.94 -12.90 -2.69
C ASN A 111 11.02 -12.66 -3.74
N THR A 112 12.22 -12.31 -3.32
CA THR A 112 13.41 -12.12 -4.17
C THR A 112 14.41 -13.26 -4.03
N SER A 113 13.98 -14.41 -3.50
CA SER A 113 14.85 -15.57 -3.28
C SER A 113 15.31 -16.18 -4.62
N TYR A 114 16.59 -16.53 -4.74
CA TYR A 114 17.14 -17.20 -5.94
C TYR A 114 16.58 -18.61 -6.16
N LEU A 115 16.15 -19.29 -5.10
CA LEU A 115 15.61 -20.64 -5.13
C LEU A 115 14.26 -20.66 -4.41
N SER A 116 13.18 -20.78 -5.16
CA SER A 116 11.83 -20.90 -4.61
C SER A 116 10.95 -21.77 -5.51
N LEU A 117 10.02 -22.49 -4.89
CA LEU A 117 8.92 -23.18 -5.60
C LEU A 117 7.78 -22.21 -5.96
N HIS A 118 7.82 -20.98 -5.43
CA HIS A 118 6.84 -19.93 -5.68
C HIS A 118 7.42 -18.85 -6.59
N LYS A 119 6.54 -17.97 -7.13
CA LYS A 119 6.94 -16.81 -7.93
C LYS A 119 8.01 -16.00 -7.18
N THR A 120 9.11 -15.73 -7.88
CA THR A 120 10.19 -14.85 -7.43
C THR A 120 10.22 -13.59 -8.28
N TRP A 121 10.88 -12.57 -7.76
CA TRP A 121 10.98 -11.25 -8.36
C TRP A 121 12.44 -10.86 -8.47
N GLU A 122 12.80 -10.28 -9.60
CA GLU A 122 14.06 -9.60 -9.79
C GLU A 122 13.94 -8.17 -9.28
N GLU A 123 14.81 -7.79 -8.34
CA GLU A 123 14.77 -6.49 -7.68
C GLU A 123 15.89 -5.59 -8.21
N ALA A 124 15.50 -4.41 -8.71
CA ALA A 124 16.42 -3.31 -8.94
C ALA A 124 16.25 -2.25 -7.86
N VAL A 125 17.37 -1.81 -7.25
CA VAL A 125 17.37 -0.86 -6.14
C VAL A 125 18.20 0.37 -6.48
N MET A 126 17.54 1.52 -6.59
CA MET A 126 18.18 2.80 -6.93
C MET A 126 18.08 3.78 -5.75
N GLN A 127 19.20 4.34 -5.34
CA GLN A 127 19.24 5.44 -4.39
C GLN A 127 19.29 6.76 -5.15
N GLY A 128 18.55 7.75 -4.67
CA GLY A 128 18.50 9.05 -5.31
C GLY A 128 18.21 10.19 -4.35
N THR A 129 18.27 11.41 -4.87
CA THR A 129 18.06 12.62 -4.09
C THR A 129 17.34 13.67 -4.93
N TRP A 130 16.27 14.23 -4.38
CA TRP A 130 15.74 15.52 -4.80
C TRP A 130 16.63 16.58 -4.18
N ARG A 131 17.34 17.32 -5.02
CA ARG A 131 18.28 18.35 -4.60
C ARG A 131 18.03 19.62 -5.37
N ARG A 132 17.98 20.74 -4.67
CA ARG A 132 17.87 22.05 -5.30
C ARG A 132 19.24 22.47 -5.85
N HIS A 133 19.24 23.09 -7.02
CA HIS A 133 20.45 23.69 -7.57
C HIS A 133 20.08 24.90 -8.44
N ASP A 134 20.95 25.93 -8.45
CA ASP A 134 20.71 27.16 -9.22
C ASP A 134 20.86 26.93 -10.73
N ASP A 135 21.83 26.11 -11.14
CA ASP A 135 21.89 25.56 -12.51
C ASP A 135 20.73 24.56 -12.77
N PRO A 136 19.80 24.86 -13.70
CA PRO A 136 18.68 23.98 -14.03
C PRO A 136 19.08 22.58 -14.52
N LEU A 137 20.29 22.42 -15.08
CA LEU A 137 20.79 21.12 -15.55
C LEU A 137 21.20 20.20 -14.40
N LEU A 138 21.54 20.79 -13.25
CA LEU A 138 21.94 20.09 -12.03
C LEU A 138 20.80 20.00 -11.01
N ASN A 139 19.73 20.80 -11.16
CA ASN A 139 18.57 20.72 -10.30
C ASN A 139 17.88 19.35 -10.40
N ARG A 140 17.49 18.77 -9.26
CA ARG A 140 16.78 17.49 -9.15
C ARG A 140 15.49 17.59 -8.34
N ALA A 141 15.09 18.79 -7.93
CA ALA A 141 13.85 19.04 -7.19
C ALA A 141 12.82 19.73 -8.10
N GLY A 142 12.35 19.00 -9.11
CA GLY A 142 11.53 19.55 -10.20
C GLY A 142 10.03 19.62 -9.92
N GLY A 143 9.55 18.93 -8.89
CA GLY A 143 8.12 18.82 -8.56
C GLY A 143 7.37 17.87 -9.51
N CYS A 144 6.07 17.68 -9.27
CA CYS A 144 5.22 16.80 -10.07
C CYS A 144 4.96 17.34 -11.48
N SER A 145 4.24 16.57 -12.31
CA SER A 145 3.94 16.92 -13.71
C SER A 145 3.11 18.19 -13.90
N ASN A 146 2.50 18.74 -12.84
CA ASN A 146 1.91 20.08 -12.85
C ASN A 146 2.97 21.17 -13.11
N ASN A 147 4.22 20.94 -12.71
CA ASN A 147 5.35 21.85 -12.87
C ASN A 147 6.08 21.60 -14.19
N LYS A 148 5.40 21.82 -15.32
CA LYS A 148 5.87 21.43 -16.67
C LYS A 148 7.30 21.89 -17.02
N GLN A 149 7.73 23.05 -16.51
CA GLN A 149 9.05 23.62 -16.80
C GLN A 149 10.19 22.90 -16.08
N THR A 150 9.93 22.37 -14.88
CA THR A 150 10.95 21.80 -14.00
C THR A 150 10.80 20.29 -13.81
N PHE A 151 9.66 19.70 -14.19
CA PHE A 151 9.36 18.28 -14.01
C PHE A 151 10.45 17.34 -14.55
N LEU A 152 10.98 17.60 -15.76
CA LEU A 152 12.01 16.76 -16.37
C LEU A 152 13.39 16.90 -15.72
N GLN A 153 13.58 17.86 -14.81
CA GLN A 153 14.81 18.03 -14.04
C GLN A 153 14.91 16.97 -12.93
N ASN A 154 13.80 16.38 -12.49
CA ASN A 154 13.81 15.32 -11.47
C ASN A 154 14.71 14.12 -11.86
N PRO A 155 15.12 13.29 -10.89
CA PRO A 155 15.78 12.02 -11.16
C PRO A 155 14.93 11.14 -12.07
N GLN A 156 15.58 10.52 -13.06
CA GLN A 156 14.96 9.66 -14.05
C GLN A 156 15.73 8.36 -14.08
N PHE A 157 15.02 7.23 -14.03
CA PHE A 157 15.61 5.90 -14.08
C PHE A 157 14.98 5.14 -15.23
N VAL A 158 15.80 4.52 -16.06
CA VAL A 158 15.33 3.73 -17.20
C VAL A 158 15.29 2.27 -16.79
N PHE A 159 14.25 1.54 -17.21
CA PHE A 159 14.15 0.10 -17.01
C PHE A 159 13.42 -0.55 -18.20
N ASP A 160 13.68 -1.82 -18.41
CA ASP A 160 13.15 -2.60 -19.53
C ASP A 160 12.17 -3.67 -19.03
N VAL A 161 11.05 -3.80 -19.73
CA VAL A 161 10.14 -4.93 -19.63
C VAL A 161 10.41 -5.83 -20.83
N LYS A 162 10.90 -7.04 -20.55
CA LYS A 162 11.40 -7.98 -21.58
C LYS A 162 10.39 -9.04 -22.00
N LYS A 163 9.33 -9.26 -21.21
CA LYS A 163 8.21 -10.14 -21.58
C LYS A 163 7.20 -9.35 -22.41
N THR A 164 6.40 -10.04 -23.22
CA THR A 164 5.30 -9.46 -24.01
C THR A 164 4.40 -8.56 -23.15
N GLU A 165 4.11 -9.02 -21.94
CA GLU A 165 3.46 -8.30 -20.86
C GLU A 165 4.06 -8.80 -19.55
N ASP A 166 4.42 -7.89 -18.65
CA ASP A 166 4.96 -8.24 -17.34
C ASP A 166 4.26 -7.42 -16.25
N GLU A 167 4.10 -8.06 -15.10
CA GLU A 167 3.61 -7.40 -13.90
C GLU A 167 4.79 -6.65 -13.28
N VAL A 168 4.65 -5.34 -13.07
CA VAL A 168 5.72 -4.50 -12.52
C VAL A 168 5.27 -3.90 -11.20
N LEU A 169 6.11 -4.07 -10.18
CA LEU A 169 5.91 -3.44 -8.87
C LEU A 169 6.94 -2.33 -8.69
N ILE A 170 6.50 -1.13 -8.33
CA ILE A 170 7.38 0.01 -8.08
C ILE A 170 7.11 0.57 -6.69
N CYS A 171 8.17 0.69 -5.89
CA CYS A 171 8.13 1.28 -4.56
C CYS A 171 9.09 2.46 -4.49
N LEU A 172 8.55 3.66 -4.23
CA LEU A 172 9.34 4.83 -3.92
C LEU A 172 9.23 5.11 -2.42
N GLN A 173 10.36 5.18 -1.73
CA GLN A 173 10.42 5.39 -0.29
C GLN A 173 11.36 6.56 0.04
N GLN A 174 10.86 7.57 0.74
CA GLN A 174 11.71 8.64 1.26
C GLN A 174 12.46 8.18 2.53
N LYS A 175 13.65 8.74 2.75
CA LYS A 175 14.45 8.49 3.96
C LYS A 175 13.65 8.91 5.20
N ASP A 176 13.77 8.14 6.28
CA ASP A 176 13.04 8.41 7.51
C ASP A 176 13.48 9.76 8.11
N ARG A 177 12.50 10.64 8.35
CA ARG A 177 12.71 11.97 8.93
C ARG A 177 12.21 12.07 10.37
N ARG A 178 11.75 10.97 10.97
CA ARG A 178 11.17 11.00 12.32
C ARG A 178 12.13 11.54 13.38
N ALA A 179 13.44 11.33 13.20
CA ALA A 179 14.46 11.88 14.09
C ALA A 179 14.45 13.43 14.16
N SER A 180 14.04 14.12 13.08
CA SER A 180 13.97 15.58 12.99
C SER A 180 12.56 16.15 13.20
N LEU A 181 11.62 15.36 13.75
CA LEU A 181 10.28 15.84 14.13
C LEU A 181 10.34 17.01 15.11
N LYS A 182 11.27 16.96 16.06
CA LYS A 182 11.46 18.02 17.07
C LYS A 182 11.87 19.36 16.46
N ASP A 183 12.44 19.34 15.25
CA ASP A 183 12.92 20.53 14.54
C ASP A 183 11.90 21.03 13.49
N GLY A 184 10.68 20.48 13.46
CA GLY A 184 9.65 20.81 12.47
C GLY A 184 9.98 20.32 11.05
N ARG A 185 11.01 19.47 10.88
CA ARG A 185 11.47 18.92 9.59
C ARG A 185 11.18 17.43 9.44
N GLY A 186 10.40 16.86 10.36
CA GLY A 186 10.15 15.42 10.40
C GLY A 186 8.95 14.93 9.61
N GLU A 187 8.19 15.84 8.99
CA GLU A 187 7.05 15.48 8.15
C GLU A 187 7.51 14.82 6.84
N ASN A 188 6.72 13.84 6.41
CA ASN A 188 6.91 13.21 5.11
C ASN A 188 6.56 14.20 4.01
N LEU A 189 7.42 14.28 2.99
CA LEU A 189 7.09 15.03 1.78
C LEU A 189 5.96 14.32 1.04
N PRO A 190 5.04 15.05 0.38
CA PRO A 190 4.14 14.44 -0.59
C PRO A 190 4.96 13.96 -1.79
N ILE A 191 5.09 12.63 -1.94
CA ILE A 191 5.94 12.01 -2.98
C ILE A 191 5.10 11.20 -3.95
N GLY A 192 5.61 11.05 -5.17
CA GLY A 192 5.02 10.23 -6.23
C GLY A 192 5.97 10.05 -7.41
N PHE A 193 5.58 9.24 -8.38
CA PHE A 193 6.36 9.04 -9.60
C PHE A 193 5.47 8.84 -10.82
N ASP A 194 6.02 9.17 -11.99
CA ASP A 194 5.37 8.96 -13.29
C ASP A 194 6.20 7.99 -14.14
N ILE A 195 5.51 7.09 -14.86
CA ILE A 195 6.11 6.11 -15.77
C ILE A 195 5.82 6.53 -17.20
N HIS A 196 6.87 6.62 -18.01
CA HIS A 196 6.78 7.00 -19.41
C HIS A 196 7.35 5.91 -20.31
N ARG A 197 6.65 5.59 -21.40
CA ARG A 197 7.22 4.73 -22.45
C ARG A 197 8.14 5.56 -23.33
N VAL A 198 9.31 5.01 -23.64
CA VAL A 198 10.33 5.68 -24.45
C VAL A 198 10.88 4.76 -25.54
N GLU A 199 11.73 5.31 -26.39
CA GLU A 199 12.37 4.57 -27.48
C GLU A 199 13.31 3.48 -26.94
N LEU A 200 13.33 2.30 -27.58
CA LEU A 200 14.15 1.16 -27.15
C LEU A 200 15.66 1.46 -27.12
N ASN A 201 16.13 2.40 -27.94
CA ASN A 201 17.53 2.82 -27.99
C ASN A 201 17.84 4.02 -27.08
N ARG A 202 16.90 4.47 -26.24
CA ARG A 202 17.11 5.60 -25.32
C ARG A 202 18.25 5.31 -24.36
N LYS A 203 19.28 6.17 -24.40
CA LYS A 203 20.47 6.14 -23.53
C LYS A 203 20.55 7.34 -22.58
N TYR A 204 19.88 8.43 -22.93
CA TYR A 204 19.92 9.71 -22.21
C TYR A 204 18.57 10.03 -21.59
N ARG A 205 18.59 10.86 -20.54
CA ARG A 205 17.40 11.41 -19.90
C ARG A 205 16.40 11.99 -20.91
N MET A 206 15.13 11.96 -20.54
CA MET A 206 14.05 12.64 -21.23
C MET A 206 14.25 14.16 -21.11
N HIS A 207 14.23 14.83 -22.27
CA HIS A 207 14.28 16.28 -22.39
C HIS A 207 12.97 16.86 -22.96
N ALA A 208 12.07 15.99 -23.41
CA ALA A 208 10.73 16.33 -23.85
C ALA A 208 9.73 15.34 -23.21
N PRO A 209 8.48 15.76 -22.95
CA PRO A 209 7.44 14.85 -22.49
C PRO A 209 7.28 13.65 -23.44
N GLN A 210 7.09 12.48 -22.86
CA GLN A 210 6.85 11.22 -23.58
C GLN A 210 5.46 10.69 -23.21
N GLN A 211 5.05 9.56 -23.77
CA GLN A 211 3.77 8.95 -23.41
C GLN A 211 3.80 8.49 -21.95
N LYS A 212 3.05 9.17 -21.07
CA LYS A 212 2.79 8.68 -19.71
C LYS A 212 1.89 7.45 -19.79
N VAL A 213 2.39 6.33 -19.29
CA VAL A 213 1.69 5.03 -19.29
C VAL A 213 1.21 4.62 -17.90
N GLY A 214 1.71 5.28 -16.86
CA GLY A 214 1.33 5.02 -15.49
C GLY A 214 1.96 5.99 -14.52
N GLY A 215 1.69 5.81 -13.23
CA GLY A 215 2.25 6.62 -12.16
C GLY A 215 1.56 6.33 -10.84
N SER A 216 2.17 6.75 -9.75
CA SER A 216 1.57 6.64 -8.43
C SER A 216 0.63 7.82 -8.14
N ILE A 217 -0.23 7.65 -7.14
CA ILE A 217 -0.82 8.80 -6.45
C ILE A 217 0.27 9.57 -5.68
N TYR A 218 -0.02 10.82 -5.32
CA TYR A 218 0.81 11.60 -4.42
C TYR A 218 0.26 11.51 -3.01
N ILE A 219 1.12 11.12 -2.06
CA ILE A 219 0.73 10.95 -0.66
C ILE A 219 1.87 11.40 0.26
N ASN A 220 1.51 12.00 1.40
CA ASN A 220 2.43 12.36 2.48
C ASN A 220 2.77 11.14 3.37
N SER A 221 3.15 10.03 2.73
CA SER A 221 3.59 8.80 3.39
C SER A 221 5.08 8.58 3.18
N ARG A 222 5.70 7.75 4.04
CA ARG A 222 7.12 7.38 3.90
C ARG A 222 7.36 6.60 2.61
N SER A 223 6.37 5.84 2.14
CA SER A 223 6.45 5.09 0.89
C SER A 223 5.17 5.20 0.08
N VAL A 224 5.33 5.10 -1.24
CA VAL A 224 4.26 4.92 -2.20
C VAL A 224 4.57 3.71 -3.06
N PHE A 225 3.53 2.93 -3.39
CA PHE A 225 3.65 1.64 -4.08
C PHE A 225 2.67 1.59 -5.25
N LEU A 226 3.12 1.10 -6.40
CA LEU A 226 2.30 0.82 -7.58
C LEU A 226 2.51 -0.62 -8.01
N ARG A 227 1.39 -1.27 -8.38
CA ARG A 227 1.36 -2.54 -9.10
C ARG A 227 0.65 -2.28 -10.43
N THR A 228 1.31 -2.58 -11.54
CA THR A 228 0.76 -2.35 -12.88
C THR A 228 1.32 -3.37 -13.86
N ASP A 229 0.52 -3.73 -14.85
CA ASP A 229 1.00 -4.52 -15.98
C ASP A 229 1.53 -3.57 -17.06
N LEU A 230 2.69 -3.90 -17.63
CA LEU A 230 3.31 -3.13 -18.71
C LEU A 230 3.66 -4.06 -19.87
N PRO A 231 3.40 -3.65 -21.13
CA PRO A 231 3.82 -4.43 -22.29
C PRO A 231 5.34 -4.36 -22.47
N GLU A 232 5.87 -5.21 -23.35
CA GLU A 232 7.28 -5.18 -23.72
C GLU A 232 7.72 -3.78 -24.17
N GLY A 233 8.84 -3.32 -23.63
CA GLY A 233 9.41 -2.04 -24.02
C GLY A 233 10.35 -1.44 -22.99
N ARG A 234 10.81 -0.23 -23.31
CA ARG A 234 11.66 0.58 -22.43
C ARG A 234 10.85 1.69 -21.80
N TYR A 235 11.06 1.88 -20.50
CA TYR A 235 10.32 2.83 -19.69
C TYR A 235 11.27 3.72 -18.91
N VAL A 236 10.81 4.93 -18.59
CA VAL A 236 11.48 5.83 -17.66
C VAL A 236 10.53 6.12 -16.51
N VAL A 237 11.00 5.87 -15.29
CA VAL A 237 10.34 6.32 -14.07
C VAL A 237 10.97 7.61 -13.58
N ILE A 238 10.13 8.63 -13.37
CA ILE A 238 10.54 9.95 -12.89
C ILE A 238 10.03 10.08 -11.45
N THR A 239 10.95 10.12 -10.49
CA THR A 239 10.59 10.23 -9.07
C THR A 239 10.50 11.69 -8.66
N THR A 240 9.44 12.06 -7.93
CA THR A 240 9.12 13.47 -7.69
C THR A 240 8.56 13.69 -6.28
N THR A 241 8.81 14.88 -5.76
CA THR A 241 7.94 15.51 -4.76
C THR A 241 6.76 16.18 -5.46
N PHE A 242 5.67 16.46 -4.75
CA PHE A 242 4.53 17.17 -5.32
C PHE A 242 4.90 18.59 -5.72
N GLU A 243 5.40 19.38 -4.77
CA GLU A 243 5.90 20.73 -5.01
C GLU A 243 7.37 20.72 -5.48
N PRO A 244 7.78 21.67 -6.34
CA PRO A 244 9.16 21.83 -6.75
C PRO A 244 10.02 22.40 -5.61
N GLY A 245 11.34 22.26 -5.70
CA GLY A 245 12.30 22.82 -4.74
C GLY A 245 12.40 22.09 -3.40
N LEU A 246 11.54 21.07 -3.15
CA LEU A 246 11.64 20.23 -1.97
C LEU A 246 12.82 19.26 -2.09
N GLU A 247 13.60 19.17 -1.01
CA GLU A 247 14.81 18.35 -0.98
C GLU A 247 14.62 17.09 -0.13
N GLY A 248 15.25 15.99 -0.55
CA GLY A 248 15.16 14.73 0.17
C GLY A 248 15.88 13.56 -0.50
N GLU A 249 16.32 12.62 0.32
CA GLU A 249 16.84 11.34 -0.13
C GLU A 249 15.71 10.30 -0.28
N PHE A 250 15.83 9.42 -1.26
CA PHE A 250 14.87 8.34 -1.49
C PHE A 250 15.54 7.04 -1.96
N LEU A 251 14.79 5.96 -1.81
CA LEU A 251 15.05 4.64 -2.35
C LEU A 251 13.92 4.28 -3.33
N LEU A 252 14.27 4.03 -4.58
CA LEU A 252 13.39 3.49 -5.59
C LEU A 252 13.68 1.99 -5.74
N ARG A 253 12.64 1.17 -5.72
CA ARG A 253 12.73 -0.27 -5.98
C ARG A 253 11.77 -0.64 -7.09
N ILE A 254 12.25 -1.40 -8.06
CA ILE A 254 11.45 -1.92 -9.17
C ILE A 254 11.58 -3.44 -9.13
N PHE A 255 10.45 -4.13 -9.19
CA PHE A 255 10.36 -5.57 -9.22
C PHE A 255 9.71 -6.01 -10.52
N THR A 256 10.38 -6.91 -11.23
CA THR A 256 9.93 -7.52 -12.49
C THR A 256 10.16 -9.02 -12.44
N ASP A 257 9.57 -9.79 -13.35
CA ASP A 257 9.75 -11.25 -13.36
C ASP A 257 11.15 -11.67 -13.84
N VAL A 258 11.83 -10.80 -14.60
CA VAL A 258 13.19 -11.00 -15.12
C VAL A 258 14.01 -9.72 -14.94
N PRO A 259 15.36 -9.76 -15.02
CA PRO A 259 16.17 -8.56 -14.77
C PRO A 259 15.80 -7.42 -15.72
N SER A 260 15.48 -6.26 -15.16
CA SER A 260 14.97 -5.08 -15.90
C SER A 260 16.05 -4.12 -16.39
N ASP A 261 17.33 -4.43 -16.16
CA ASP A 261 18.48 -3.57 -16.52
C ASP A 261 18.33 -2.11 -16.03
N CYS A 262 17.65 -1.94 -14.90
CA CYS A 262 17.31 -0.63 -14.34
C CYS A 262 18.56 0.16 -13.95
N ARG A 263 18.60 1.45 -14.32
CA ARG A 263 19.71 2.37 -14.04
C ARG A 263 19.30 3.84 -14.08
#